data_AF-A0A961QVX8-F1
#
_entry.id   AF-A0A961QVX8-F1
#
_cell.length_a   1.000
_cell.length_b   1.000
_cell.length_c   1.000
_cell.angle_alpha   90.00
_cell.angle_beta   90.00
_cell.angle_gamma   90.00
#
_symmetry.space_group_name_H-M   'P 1'
#
loop_
_entity.id
_entity.type
_entity.pdbx_description
1 polymer ?
#
loop_
_entity_poly.entity_id
_entity_poly.type
_entity_poly.pdbx_seq_one_letter_code
_entity_poly.pdbx_strand_id
1 'polypeptide(L)'
;PGPKAQVHLVGLANPLFFSQVRDAIAYQRMPEQSHAIRAIYVSDMGGGTDWDNPGTDNWIMATTAHYVIGAAIAGGMGAPELVPFSTLSEAQAFARENGGRVAALTEIPDDLVLAPVNLDGAQPPPNADDDTDFQQRLRALSRQLEG
;
A
#
# COMPACT_ATOMS: atom_id res chain seq x y z
N PRO A 1 1.28 -8.91 -10.61
CA PRO A 1 1.87 -7.55 -10.64
C PRO A 1 1.99 -6.89 -9.26
N GLY A 2 3.01 -6.04 -9.11
CA GLY A 2 3.35 -5.24 -7.94
C GLY A 2 4.00 -6.04 -6.79
N PRO A 3 4.60 -5.35 -5.81
CA PRO A 3 5.21 -5.97 -4.65
C PRO A 3 4.19 -6.76 -3.82
N LYS A 4 4.70 -7.68 -3.00
CA LYS A 4 3.89 -8.54 -2.12
C LYS A 4 4.36 -8.37 -0.68
N ALA A 5 3.52 -8.81 0.26
CA ALA A 5 3.88 -8.80 1.67
C ALA A 5 3.41 -10.07 2.37
N GLN A 6 4.12 -10.43 3.43
CA GLN A 6 3.73 -11.49 4.35
C GLN A 6 3.88 -11.03 5.79
N VAL A 7 2.84 -11.29 6.60
CA VAL A 7 2.78 -10.93 8.02
C VAL A 7 2.83 -12.21 8.84
N HIS A 8 3.87 -12.34 9.66
CA HIS A 8 4.05 -13.46 10.58
C HIS A 8 3.47 -13.09 11.94
N LEU A 9 2.54 -13.89 12.43
CA LEU A 9 1.87 -13.68 13.71
C LEU A 9 2.43 -14.63 14.78
N VAL A 10 2.49 -14.15 16.02
CA VAL A 10 2.86 -14.99 17.17
C VAL A 10 1.81 -16.09 17.34
N GLY A 11 2.28 -17.34 17.46
CA GLY A 11 1.42 -18.51 17.68
C GLY A 11 0.89 -19.18 16.41
N LEU A 12 1.09 -18.58 15.23
CA LEU A 12 0.70 -19.19 13.95
C LEU A 12 1.93 -19.74 13.21
N ALA A 13 1.77 -20.91 12.59
CA ALA A 13 2.84 -21.57 11.83
C ALA A 13 3.06 -20.96 10.44
N ASN A 14 1.97 -20.47 9.81
CA ASN A 14 2.00 -19.91 8.46
C ASN A 14 1.75 -18.40 8.50
N PRO A 15 2.40 -17.61 7.64
CA PRO A 15 2.13 -16.18 7.54
C PRO A 15 0.81 -15.88 6.84
N LEU A 16 0.31 -14.67 7.04
CA LEU A 16 -0.73 -14.08 6.21
C LEU A 16 -0.07 -13.44 4.98
N PHE A 17 -0.52 -13.78 3.78
CA PHE A 17 -0.03 -13.20 2.54
C PHE A 17 -0.94 -12.08 2.04
N PHE A 18 -0.33 -10.99 1.58
CA PHE A 18 -1.00 -9.82 1.03
C PHE A 18 -0.53 -9.59 -0.41
N SER A 19 -1.50 -9.29 -1.29
CA SER A 19 -1.25 -8.98 -2.71
C SER A 19 -0.66 -7.58 -2.93
N GLN A 20 -0.68 -6.73 -1.90
CA GLN A 20 -0.10 -5.38 -1.87
C GLN A 20 0.65 -5.15 -0.56
N VAL A 21 1.68 -4.34 -0.61
CA VAL A 21 2.44 -3.95 0.59
C VAL A 21 1.62 -2.98 1.43
N ARG A 22 0.90 -2.06 0.79
CA ARG A 22 -0.01 -1.11 1.45
C ARG A 22 -0.94 -1.77 2.47
N ASP A 23 -1.59 -2.87 2.08
CA ASP A 23 -2.57 -3.56 2.92
C ASP A 23 -1.93 -4.26 4.13
N ALA A 24 -0.72 -4.79 3.98
CA ALA A 24 0.01 -5.37 5.11
C ALA A 24 0.42 -4.31 6.13
N ILE A 25 0.79 -3.11 5.68
CA ILE A 25 1.08 -1.97 6.56
C ILE A 25 -0.21 -1.44 7.19
N ALA A 26 -1.33 -1.37 6.46
CA ALA A 26 -2.63 -1.03 7.02
C ALA A 26 -3.03 -2.01 8.14
N TYR A 27 -2.88 -3.32 7.89
CA TYR A 27 -3.09 -4.37 8.88
C TYR A 27 -2.23 -4.16 10.13
N GLN A 28 -0.96 -3.77 9.97
CA GLN A 28 -0.07 -3.44 11.09
C GLN A 28 -0.58 -2.27 11.95
N ARG A 29 -1.25 -1.29 11.36
CA ARG A 29 -1.75 -0.07 12.04
C ARG A 29 -3.11 -0.26 12.70
N MET A 30 -3.85 -1.32 12.35
CA MET A 30 -5.18 -1.57 12.91
C MET A 30 -5.10 -2.02 14.38
N PRO A 31 -5.89 -1.42 15.30
CA PRO A 31 -5.84 -1.73 16.73
C PRO A 31 -6.45 -3.10 17.09
N GLU A 32 -7.27 -3.69 16.21
CA GLU A 32 -8.04 -4.90 16.49
C GLU A 32 -7.35 -6.21 16.05
N GLN A 33 -6.04 -6.35 16.29
CA GLN A 33 -5.35 -7.59 15.95
C GLN A 33 -5.45 -8.63 17.05
N SER A 34 -6.05 -9.79 16.73
CA SER A 34 -6.19 -10.92 17.66
C SER A 34 -4.86 -11.56 18.04
N HIS A 35 -3.80 -11.33 17.26
CA HIS A 35 -2.44 -11.86 17.49
C HIS A 35 -1.39 -10.75 17.32
N ALA A 36 -0.33 -10.81 18.12
CA ALA A 36 0.80 -9.91 17.97
C ALA A 36 1.58 -10.22 16.67
N ILE A 37 2.01 -9.18 15.98
CA ILE A 37 2.87 -9.30 14.79
C ILE A 37 4.30 -9.59 15.25
N ARG A 38 4.87 -10.69 14.75
CA ARG A 38 6.26 -11.09 14.98
C ARG A 38 7.21 -10.45 13.97
N ALA A 39 6.82 -10.45 12.70
CA ALA A 39 7.62 -9.90 11.60
C ALA A 39 6.72 -9.59 10.41
N ILE A 40 7.12 -8.60 9.62
CA ILE A 40 6.53 -8.32 8.32
C ILE A 40 7.66 -8.34 7.30
N TYR A 41 7.48 -9.11 6.23
CA TYR A 41 8.36 -9.11 5.08
C TYR A 41 7.65 -8.57 3.86
N VAL A 42 8.40 -7.88 3.01
CA VAL A 42 7.93 -7.31 1.75
C VAL A 42 8.86 -7.73 0.62
N SER A 43 8.33 -7.86 -0.60
CA SER A 43 9.11 -8.22 -1.79
C SER A 43 9.95 -7.04 -2.27
N ASP A 44 11.27 -7.13 -2.16
CA ASP A 44 12.23 -6.14 -2.67
C ASP A 44 12.07 -5.97 -4.19
N MET A 45 11.81 -4.73 -4.62
CA MET A 45 11.62 -4.39 -6.03
C MET A 45 12.90 -3.85 -6.69
N GLY A 46 14.04 -3.94 -6.01
CA GLY A 46 15.37 -3.65 -6.56
C GLY A 46 15.87 -4.71 -7.55
N GLY A 47 17.10 -4.52 -8.05
CA GLY A 47 17.87 -5.55 -8.75
C GLY A 47 17.32 -6.06 -10.08
N GLY A 48 16.39 -5.33 -10.72
CA GLY A 48 15.75 -5.78 -11.97
C GLY A 48 14.58 -6.75 -11.75
N THR A 49 14.00 -6.73 -10.56
CA THR A 49 12.77 -7.47 -10.24
C THR A 49 11.65 -7.10 -11.22
N ASP A 50 10.99 -8.13 -11.78
CA ASP A 50 9.88 -7.96 -12.71
C ASP A 50 8.63 -7.46 -11.96
N TRP A 51 8.03 -6.38 -12.45
CA TRP A 51 6.81 -5.83 -11.84
C TRP A 51 5.64 -6.81 -11.90
N ASP A 52 5.47 -7.53 -13.01
CA ASP A 52 4.35 -8.44 -13.21
C ASP A 52 4.52 -9.72 -12.39
N ASN A 53 5.77 -10.15 -12.19
CA ASN A 53 6.14 -11.33 -11.44
C ASN A 53 7.39 -11.10 -10.55
N PRO A 54 7.24 -10.46 -9.37
CA PRO A 54 8.38 -10.07 -8.54
C PRO A 54 9.15 -11.23 -7.90
N GLY A 55 8.73 -12.47 -8.13
CA GLY A 55 9.37 -13.66 -7.58
C GLY A 55 8.90 -14.03 -6.17
N THR A 56 9.44 -15.14 -5.66
CA THR A 56 9.05 -15.73 -4.37
C THR A 56 10.13 -15.66 -3.30
N ASP A 57 11.31 -15.15 -3.62
CA ASP A 57 12.51 -15.27 -2.78
C ASP A 57 13.12 -13.92 -2.38
N ASN A 58 12.59 -12.81 -2.88
CA ASN A 58 13.07 -11.44 -2.66
C ASN A 58 12.51 -10.80 -1.38
N TRP A 59 12.42 -11.54 -0.27
CA TRP A 59 11.83 -11.03 0.97
C TRP A 59 12.82 -10.21 1.80
N ILE A 60 12.44 -8.99 2.15
CA ILE A 60 13.17 -8.10 3.07
C ILE A 60 12.29 -7.67 4.24
N MET A 61 12.90 -7.32 5.38
CA MET A 61 12.14 -6.84 6.54
C MET A 61 11.50 -5.48 6.23
N ALA A 62 10.19 -5.37 6.49
CA ALA A 62 9.46 -4.12 6.25
C ALA A 62 10.04 -2.93 7.05
N THR A 63 10.53 -3.19 8.26
CA THR A 63 11.07 -2.15 9.15
C THR A 63 12.41 -1.57 8.68
N THR A 64 13.14 -2.27 7.81
CA THR A 64 14.45 -1.81 7.29
C THR A 64 14.38 -1.41 5.81
N ALA A 65 13.22 -1.58 5.16
CA ALA A 65 13.05 -1.25 3.76
C ALA A 65 12.92 0.26 3.53
N HIS A 66 13.29 0.69 2.32
CA HIS A 66 13.04 2.02 1.79
C HIS A 66 11.84 1.97 0.87
N TYR A 67 10.83 2.80 1.11
CA TYR A 67 9.59 2.80 0.35
C TYR A 67 9.53 3.99 -0.59
N VAL A 68 9.21 3.75 -1.86
CA VAL A 68 8.75 4.81 -2.75
C VAL A 68 7.25 4.91 -2.64
N ILE A 69 6.77 6.10 -2.28
CA ILE A 69 5.35 6.41 -2.12
C ILE A 69 4.92 7.44 -3.17
N GLY A 70 3.70 7.31 -3.69
CA GLY A 70 3.17 8.21 -4.72
C GLY A 70 3.83 8.06 -6.09
N ALA A 71 4.41 6.90 -6.38
CA ALA A 71 4.89 6.58 -7.72
C ALA A 71 3.72 6.51 -8.70
N ALA A 72 3.93 6.97 -9.94
CA ALA A 72 2.96 6.96 -11.03
C ALA A 72 2.84 5.57 -11.69
N ILE A 73 2.88 4.52 -10.87
CA ILE A 73 2.68 3.13 -11.28
C ILE A 73 1.72 2.47 -10.31
N ALA A 74 0.70 1.82 -10.86
CA ALA A 74 -0.33 1.18 -10.07
C ALA A 74 0.14 -0.18 -9.55
N GLY A 75 -0.18 -0.47 -8.28
CA GLY A 75 0.04 -1.78 -7.67
C GLY A 75 -0.85 -2.88 -8.26
N GLY A 76 -0.79 -4.07 -7.66
CA GLY A 76 -1.47 -5.26 -8.18
C GLY A 76 -2.99 -5.17 -8.33
N MET A 77 -3.65 -4.21 -7.67
CA MET A 77 -5.11 -3.97 -7.78
C MET A 77 -5.47 -2.60 -8.36
N GLY A 78 -4.58 -1.94 -9.10
CA GLY A 78 -4.87 -0.63 -9.70
C GLY A 78 -4.82 0.56 -8.72
N ALA A 79 -4.42 0.31 -7.48
CA ALA A 79 -4.34 1.29 -6.39
C ALA A 79 -2.92 1.89 -6.25
N PRO A 80 -2.76 3.03 -5.56
CA PRO A 80 -1.46 3.50 -5.09
C PRO A 80 -0.77 2.41 -4.28
N GLU A 81 0.53 2.21 -4.51
CA GLU A 81 1.33 1.18 -3.87
C GLU A 81 2.50 1.76 -3.07
N LEU A 82 2.93 1.04 -2.04
CA LEU A 82 4.19 1.30 -1.35
C LEU A 82 5.26 0.39 -1.95
N VAL A 83 6.18 0.93 -2.75
CA VAL A 83 7.17 0.11 -3.46
C VAL A 83 8.43 -0.04 -2.60
N PRO A 84 8.73 -1.23 -2.05
CA PRO A 84 9.84 -1.41 -1.11
C PRO A 84 11.15 -1.74 -1.84
N PHE A 85 12.26 -1.27 -1.27
CA PHE A 85 13.61 -1.51 -1.76
C PHE A 85 14.54 -1.85 -0.60
N SER A 86 15.46 -2.78 -0.82
CA SER A 86 16.50 -3.12 0.15
C SER A 86 17.55 -2.02 0.30
N THR A 87 17.76 -1.20 -0.74
CA THR A 87 18.73 -0.10 -0.72
C THR A 87 18.11 1.25 -1.04
N LEU A 88 18.63 2.30 -0.39
CA LEU A 88 18.23 3.68 -0.66
C LEU A 88 18.50 4.10 -2.11
N SER A 89 19.60 3.63 -2.69
CA SER A 89 20.01 3.99 -4.05
C SER A 89 18.98 3.50 -5.09
N GLU A 90 18.46 2.29 -4.91
CA GLU A 90 17.45 1.71 -5.80
C GLU A 90 16.10 2.40 -5.64
N ALA A 91 15.68 2.68 -4.40
CA ALA A 91 14.48 3.47 -4.14
C ALA A 91 14.54 4.85 -4.81
N GLN A 92 15.69 5.53 -4.72
CA GLN A 92 15.89 6.82 -5.37
C GLN A 92 15.89 6.71 -6.90
N ALA A 93 16.48 5.65 -7.46
CA ALA A 93 16.45 5.42 -8.90
C ALA A 93 15.02 5.22 -9.39
N PHE A 94 14.28 4.35 -8.73
CA PHE A 94 12.88 4.09 -9.05
C PHE A 94 12.02 5.35 -8.94
N ALA A 95 12.20 6.16 -7.88
CA ALA A 95 11.47 7.40 -7.71
C ALA A 95 11.79 8.45 -8.78
N ARG A 96 13.03 8.47 -9.32
CA ARG A 96 13.38 9.35 -10.45
C ARG A 96 12.68 8.94 -11.74
N GLU A 97 12.51 7.64 -11.96
CA GLU A 97 11.92 7.09 -13.17
C GLU A 97 10.39 7.11 -13.15
N ASN A 98 9.79 6.80 -12.00
CA ASN A 98 8.35 6.59 -11.84
C ASN A 98 7.67 7.69 -11.02
N GLY A 99 8.43 8.70 -10.56
CA GLY A 99 7.93 9.71 -9.63
C GLY A 99 7.78 9.20 -8.19
N GLY A 100 7.20 10.04 -7.34
CA GLY A 100 7.04 9.77 -5.91
C GLY A 100 8.21 10.24 -5.05
N ARG A 101 8.20 9.85 -3.77
CA ARG A 101 9.29 10.15 -2.81
C ARG A 101 9.70 8.90 -2.04
N VAL A 102 10.97 8.85 -1.65
CA VAL A 102 11.48 7.82 -0.75
C VAL A 102 11.10 8.16 0.70
N ALA A 103 10.69 7.15 1.47
CA ALA A 103 10.32 7.24 2.87
C ALA A 103 10.74 5.95 3.62
N ALA A 104 11.12 6.05 4.88
CA ALA A 104 11.15 4.90 5.78
C ALA A 104 9.72 4.52 6.22
N LEU A 105 9.52 3.29 6.71
CA LEU A 105 8.20 2.80 7.16
C LEU A 105 7.52 3.73 8.18
N THR A 106 8.31 4.33 9.08
CA THR A 106 7.82 5.25 10.12
C THR A 106 7.38 6.61 9.58
N GLU A 107 7.78 6.95 8.36
CA GLU A 107 7.48 8.22 7.69
C GLU A 107 6.30 8.09 6.70
N ILE A 108 5.71 6.89 6.60
CA ILE A 108 4.51 6.63 5.83
C ILE A 108 3.31 7.05 6.69
N PRO A 109 2.57 8.09 6.28
CA PRO A 109 1.41 8.56 7.02
C PRO A 109 0.25 7.55 6.92
N ASP A 110 -0.55 7.48 7.98
CA ASP A 110 -1.61 6.48 8.12
C ASP A 110 -2.70 6.64 7.05
N ASP A 111 -2.95 7.85 6.56
CA ASP A 111 -3.92 8.12 5.49
C ASP A 111 -3.54 7.41 4.18
N LEU A 112 -2.26 7.30 3.83
CA LEU A 112 -1.84 6.59 2.62
C LEU A 112 -2.13 5.09 2.65
N VAL A 113 -2.18 4.49 3.84
CA VAL A 113 -2.41 3.05 4.01
C VAL A 113 -3.85 2.72 4.41
N LEU A 114 -4.52 3.62 5.13
CA LEU A 114 -5.89 3.42 5.61
C LEU A 114 -6.96 4.06 4.71
N ALA A 115 -6.61 4.99 3.81
CA ALA A 115 -7.59 5.61 2.94
C ALA A 115 -8.25 4.58 2.00
N PRO A 116 -9.58 4.67 1.80
CA PRO A 116 -10.28 3.82 0.85
C PRO A 116 -9.67 3.98 -0.55
N VAL A 117 -9.47 2.86 -1.24
CA VAL A 117 -9.03 2.87 -2.63
C VAL A 117 -10.18 3.34 -3.51
N ASN A 118 -10.17 4.60 -3.92
CA ASN A 118 -11.03 5.06 -5.01
C ASN A 118 -10.44 4.58 -6.34
N LEU A 119 -10.96 3.46 -6.84
CA LEU A 119 -10.57 2.88 -8.13
C LEU A 119 -10.97 3.75 -9.35
N ASP A 120 -11.72 4.84 -9.12
CA ASP A 120 -12.29 5.70 -10.16
C ASP A 120 -11.52 7.02 -10.40
N GLY A 121 -10.30 7.18 -9.83
CA GLY A 121 -9.44 8.35 -10.13
C GLY A 121 -9.95 9.71 -9.60
N ALA A 122 -11.06 9.75 -8.85
CA ALA A 122 -11.53 10.95 -8.19
C ALA A 122 -10.78 11.14 -6.85
N GLN A 123 -9.73 11.96 -6.87
CA GLN A 123 -9.10 12.46 -5.65
C GLN A 123 -10.15 13.23 -4.84
N PRO A 124 -10.38 12.92 -3.54
CA PRO A 124 -11.20 13.79 -2.72
C PRO A 124 -10.51 15.16 -2.61
N PRO A 125 -11.26 16.27 -2.72
CA PRO A 125 -10.67 17.59 -2.57
C PRO A 125 -10.01 17.72 -1.19
N PRO A 126 -8.90 18.47 -1.07
CA PRO A 126 -8.06 18.49 0.12
C PRO A 126 -8.71 19.13 1.37
N ASN A 127 -10.00 19.46 1.33
CA ASN A 127 -10.78 19.97 2.46
C ASN A 127 -12.16 19.28 2.45
N ALA A 128 -12.26 18.10 3.04
CA ALA A 128 -13.54 17.43 3.28
C ALA A 128 -13.88 17.51 4.77
N ASP A 129 -14.02 18.73 5.30
CA ASP A 129 -14.94 18.99 6.39
C ASP A 129 -16.32 19.19 5.76
N ASP A 130 -17.07 18.10 5.51
CA ASP A 130 -18.54 18.13 5.53
C ASP A 130 -19.14 16.73 5.26
N ASP A 131 -19.69 16.09 6.30
CA ASP A 131 -20.61 14.94 6.23
C ASP A 131 -21.76 15.17 5.21
N THR A 132 -22.05 16.44 4.94
CA THR A 132 -23.15 16.89 4.11
C THR A 132 -22.97 16.58 2.62
N ASP A 133 -21.74 16.64 2.08
CA ASP A 133 -21.49 16.40 0.65
C ASP A 133 -21.55 14.89 0.32
N PHE A 134 -21.09 14.04 1.24
CA PHE A 134 -21.14 12.58 1.08
C PHE A 134 -22.59 12.07 0.99
N GLN A 135 -23.48 12.57 1.85
CA GLN A 135 -24.90 12.20 1.81
C GLN A 135 -25.60 12.68 0.53
N GLN A 136 -25.20 13.84 -0.01
CA GLN A 136 -25.77 14.35 -1.27
C GLN A 136 -25.35 13.49 -2.47
N ARG A 137 -24.09 13.05 -2.53
CA ARG A 137 -23.60 12.12 -3.56
C ARG A 137 -24.29 10.77 -3.49
N LEU A 138 -24.48 10.22 -2.28
CA LEU A 138 -25.16 8.93 -2.11
C LEU A 138 -26.62 9.00 -2.58
N ARG A 139 -27.31 10.12 -2.34
CA ARG A 139 -28.68 10.37 -2.85
C ARG A 139 -28.76 10.63 -4.35
N ALA A 140 -27.68 11.07 -4.99
CA ALA A 140 -27.64 11.26 -6.43
C ALA A 140 -27.43 9.92 -7.15
N LEU A 141 -26.54 9.07 -6.61
CA LEU A 141 -26.23 7.76 -7.17
C LEU A 141 -27.42 6.79 -7.07
N SER A 142 -28.15 6.80 -5.96
CA SER A 142 -29.34 5.96 -5.79
C SER A 142 -30.45 6.29 -6.79
N ARG A 143 -30.62 7.57 -7.15
CA ARG A 143 -31.59 8.01 -8.17
C ARG A 143 -31.21 7.61 -9.60
N GLN A 144 -29.95 7.29 -9.85
CA GLN A 144 -29.46 6.92 -11.18
C GLN A 144 -29.58 5.41 -11.45
N LEU A 145 -29.87 4.61 -10.42
CA LEU A 145 -30.04 3.14 -10.51
C LEU A 145 -31.51 2.71 -10.63
N GLU A 146 -32.46 3.64 -10.50
CA GLU A 146 -33.90 3.39 -10.62
C GLU A 146 -34.52 3.99 -11.91
N GLY A 147 -33.69 4.27 -12.93
CA GLY A 147 -34.11 4.77 -14.25
C GLY A 147 -33.93 3.74 -15.35
#